data_AF-A0A4R2HS26-F1
#
_entry.id   AF-A0A4R2HS26-F1
#
_cell.length_a   1.000
_cell.length_b   1.000
_cell.length_c   1.000
_cell.angle_alpha   90.00
_cell.angle_beta   90.00
_cell.angle_gamma   90.00
#
_symmetry.space_group_name_H-M   'P 1'
#
loop_
_entity.id
_entity.type
_entity.pdbx_description
1 polymer ?
#
loop_
_entity_poly.entity_id
_entity_poly.type
_entity_poly.pdbx_seq_one_letter_code
_entity_poly.pdbx_strand_id
1 'polypeptide(L)'
;MLVVGNFFDGVTDYAGAVASDQLLRNSRLLSYAGWGHTAYGRSQCVTDYVDAYLLTVSLPPHGKVCPANPNPFLVGAARELRRTAPLVGLPPPWFVRR
;
A
#
# COMPACT_ATOMS: atom_id res chain seq x y z
N MET A 1 -9.10 -11.11 -13.25
CA MET A 1 -9.36 -11.46 -11.83
C MET A 1 -8.45 -10.65 -10.94
N LEU A 2 -8.84 -10.35 -9.70
CA LEU A 2 -7.99 -9.69 -8.70
C LEU A 2 -7.61 -10.70 -7.62
N VAL A 3 -6.31 -10.82 -7.33
CA VAL A 3 -5.77 -11.59 -6.20
C VAL A 3 -5.17 -10.59 -5.22
N VAL A 4 -5.47 -10.73 -3.93
CA VAL A 4 -4.93 -9.87 -2.87
C VAL A 4 -4.08 -10.72 -1.93
N GLY A 5 -2.85 -10.29 -1.68
CA GLY A 5 -1.93 -10.98 -0.78
C GLY A 5 -1.19 -10.02 0.13
N ASN A 6 -0.97 -10.42 1.38
CA ASN A 6 -0.24 -9.61 2.35
C ASN A 6 1.14 -10.20 2.57
N PHE A 7 2.17 -9.37 2.69
CA PHE A 7 3.54 -9.86 2.97
C PHE A 7 3.65 -10.60 4.30
N PHE A 8 2.79 -10.28 5.28
CA PHE A 8 2.84 -10.85 6.63
C PHE A 8 1.48 -11.40 7.08
N ASP A 9 0.85 -12.21 6.22
CA ASP A 9 -0.33 -13.01 6.55
C ASP A 9 0.10 -14.36 7.15
N GLY A 10 -0.32 -14.64 8.39
CA GLY A 10 0.01 -15.88 9.09
C GLY A 10 -0.90 -17.07 8.77
N VAL A 11 -1.98 -16.87 8.01
CA VAL A 11 -2.99 -17.90 7.68
C VAL A 11 -2.92 -18.25 6.20
N THR A 12 -2.84 -17.25 5.33
CA THR A 12 -2.72 -17.40 3.87
C THR A 12 -1.52 -16.64 3.37
N ASP A 13 -0.37 -17.30 3.30
CA ASP A 13 0.91 -16.65 3.04
C ASP A 13 0.99 -15.93 1.67
N TYR A 14 1.92 -14.98 1.57
CA TYR A 14 2.11 -14.21 0.35
C TYR A 14 2.54 -15.09 -0.84
N ALA A 15 3.32 -16.14 -0.59
CA ALA A 15 3.77 -17.06 -1.62
C ALA A 15 2.58 -17.77 -2.30
N GLY A 16 1.57 -18.20 -1.53
CA GLY A 16 0.32 -18.73 -2.04
C GLY A 16 -0.47 -17.73 -2.90
N ALA A 17 -0.47 -16.45 -2.53
CA ALA A 17 -1.09 -15.40 -3.35
C ALA A 17 -0.34 -15.20 -4.69
N VAL A 18 0.99 -15.20 -4.68
CA VAL A 18 1.81 -15.13 -5.91
C VAL A 18 1.58 -16.35 -6.80
N ALA A 19 1.55 -17.56 -6.22
CA ALA A 19 1.27 -18.78 -6.97
C ALA A 19 -0.13 -18.77 -7.58
N SER A 20 -1.12 -18.26 -6.86
CA SER A 20 -2.50 -18.10 -7.35
C SER A 20 -2.57 -17.13 -8.53
N ASP A 21 -1.87 -16.00 -8.47
CA ASP A 21 -1.79 -15.03 -9.58
C ASP A 21 -1.13 -15.62 -10.83
N GLN A 22 -0.19 -16.55 -10.67
CA GLN A 22 0.44 -17.26 -11.79
C GLN A 22 -0.47 -18.33 -12.39
N LEU A 23 -1.25 -19.03 -11.56
CA LEU A 23 -2.18 -20.07 -12.01
C LEU A 23 -3.40 -19.48 -12.73
N LEU A 24 -3.89 -18.33 -12.28
CA LEU A 24 -5.10 -17.70 -12.78
C LEU A 24 -4.77 -16.77 -13.96
N ARG A 25 -4.93 -17.27 -15.18
CA ARG A 25 -4.66 -16.48 -16.40
C ARG A 25 -5.40 -15.13 -16.37
N ASN A 26 -4.68 -14.06 -16.71
CA ASN A 26 -5.17 -12.68 -16.69
C ASN A 26 -5.63 -12.17 -15.30
N SER A 27 -5.08 -12.74 -14.22
CA SER A 27 -5.22 -12.11 -12.90
C SER A 27 -4.24 -10.96 -12.71
N ARG A 28 -4.47 -10.21 -11.63
CA ARG A 28 -3.54 -9.23 -11.13
C ARG A 28 -3.38 -9.40 -9.63
N LEU A 29 -2.14 -9.49 -9.18
CA LEU A 29 -1.78 -9.41 -7.78
C LEU A 29 -1.75 -7.96 -7.28
N LEU A 30 -2.51 -7.70 -6.23
CA LEU A 30 -2.40 -6.52 -5.37
C LEU A 30 -1.70 -6.92 -4.06
N SER A 31 -0.54 -6.35 -3.80
CA SER A 31 0.25 -6.69 -2.62
C SER A 31 0.01 -5.69 -1.49
N TYR A 32 -0.17 -6.17 -0.27
CA TYR A 32 -0.29 -5.34 0.94
C TYR A 32 0.95 -5.51 1.82
N ALA A 33 1.67 -4.42 2.04
CA ALA A 33 2.90 -4.38 2.83
C ALA A 33 2.64 -4.28 4.34
N GLY A 34 1.62 -4.95 4.85
CA GLY A 34 1.25 -4.92 6.27
C GLY A 34 0.97 -6.30 6.86
N TRP A 35 0.73 -6.29 8.18
CA TRP A 35 0.46 -7.48 8.98
C TRP A 35 -1.02 -7.81 9.06
N GLY A 36 -1.30 -9.09 9.27
CA GLY A 36 -2.64 -9.63 9.56
C GLY A 36 -3.20 -10.49 8.43
N HIS A 37 -4.32 -11.15 8.71
CA HIS A 37 -4.99 -12.03 7.76
C HIS A 37 -6.12 -11.32 7.02
N THR A 38 -6.04 -11.23 5.68
CA THR A 38 -6.82 -10.39 4.76
C THR A 38 -6.41 -8.90 4.73
N ALA A 39 -6.85 -8.11 3.74
CA ALA A 39 -6.49 -6.68 3.64
C ALA A 39 -7.62 -5.72 3.25
N TYR A 40 -8.71 -6.23 2.65
CA TYR A 40 -9.89 -5.43 2.35
C TYR A 40 -10.54 -4.89 3.63
N GLY A 41 -10.87 -3.60 3.67
CA GLY A 41 -11.37 -2.93 4.87
C GLY A 41 -10.32 -2.65 5.95
N ARG A 42 -9.07 -3.13 5.78
CA ARG A 42 -7.95 -2.73 6.65
C ARG A 42 -7.23 -1.54 6.06
N SER A 43 -6.73 -1.64 4.83
CA SER A 43 -5.99 -0.55 4.18
C SER A 43 -6.84 0.20 3.21
N GLN A 44 -6.91 1.52 3.33
CA GLN A 44 -7.63 2.37 2.39
C GLN A 44 -7.17 2.12 0.95
N CYS A 45 -5.85 2.02 0.73
CA CYS A 45 -5.29 1.71 -0.58
C CYS A 45 -5.81 0.38 -1.13
N VAL A 46 -5.89 -0.66 -0.29
CA VAL A 46 -6.41 -1.97 -0.73
C VAL A 46 -7.90 -1.90 -0.99
N THR A 47 -8.66 -1.26 -0.09
CA THR A 47 -10.10 -1.03 -0.23
C THR A 47 -10.42 -0.33 -1.56
N ASP A 48 -9.73 0.76 -1.88
CA ASP A 48 -9.97 1.53 -3.11
C ASP A 48 -9.79 0.67 -4.38
N TYR A 49 -8.77 -0.20 -4.44
CA TYR A 49 -8.58 -1.08 -5.59
C TYR A 49 -9.56 -2.25 -5.65
N VAL A 50 -9.93 -2.81 -4.50
CA VAL A 50 -10.94 -3.86 -4.44
C VAL A 50 -12.29 -3.29 -4.87
N ASP A 51 -12.67 -2.11 -4.38
CA ASP A 51 -13.89 -1.41 -4.77
C ASP A 51 -13.89 -1.10 -6.27
N ALA A 52 -12.80 -0.54 -6.80
CA ALA A 52 -12.68 -0.26 -8.23
C ALA A 52 -12.86 -1.54 -9.07
N TYR A 53 -12.30 -2.67 -8.63
CA TYR A 53 -12.46 -3.95 -9.31
C TYR A 53 -13.90 -4.47 -9.22
N LEU A 54 -14.54 -4.39 -8.05
CA LEU A 54 -15.90 -4.88 -7.85
C LEU A 54 -16.93 -4.03 -8.61
N LEU A 55 -16.71 -2.71 -8.70
CA LEU A 55 -17.65 -1.78 -9.33
C LEU A 55 -17.44 -1.66 -10.84
N THR A 56 -16.19 -1.72 -11.31
CA THR A 56 -15.86 -1.38 -12.72
C THR A 56 -14.96 -2.41 -13.39
N VAL A 57 -14.56 -3.47 -12.69
CA VAL A 57 -13.61 -4.48 -13.17
C VAL A 57 -12.24 -3.86 -13.52
N SER A 58 -11.92 -2.69 -12.96
CA SER A 58 -10.63 -2.03 -13.12
C SER A 58 -9.56 -2.71 -12.24
N LEU A 59 -8.44 -3.09 -12.85
CA LEU A 59 -7.33 -3.74 -12.17
C LEU A 59 -6.22 -2.75 -11.78
N PRO A 60 -5.46 -3.00 -10.71
CA PRO A 60 -4.32 -2.17 -10.37
C PRO A 60 -3.19 -2.29 -11.41
N PRO A 61 -2.24 -1.33 -11.42
CA PRO A 61 -1.00 -1.48 -12.17
C PRO A 61 -0.25 -2.77 -11.81
N HIS A 62 0.57 -3.29 -12.74
CA HIS A 62 1.43 -4.44 -12.43
C HIS A 62 2.37 -4.11 -11.27
N GLY A 63 2.53 -5.06 -10.34
CA GLY A 63 3.39 -4.89 -9.18
C GLY A 63 2.90 -3.85 -8.17
N LYS A 64 1.60 -3.50 -8.18
CA LYS A 64 1.08 -2.53 -7.21
C LYS A 64 1.22 -3.07 -5.79
N VAL A 65 1.94 -2.30 -4.98
CA VAL A 65 2.05 -2.50 -3.53
C VAL A 65 1.30 -1.38 -2.82
N CYS A 66 0.39 -1.75 -1.92
CA CYS A 66 -0.25 -0.86 -0.97
C CYS A 66 0.55 -0.86 0.35
N PRO A 67 0.76 0.31 0.97
CA PRO A 67 1.49 0.41 2.23
C PRO A 67 0.70 -0.20 3.38
N ALA A 68 1.40 -0.61 4.44
CA ALA A 68 0.80 -0.94 5.73
C ALA A 68 -0.12 0.19 6.21
N ASN A 69 -1.14 -0.18 6.98
CA ASN A 69 -1.90 0.81 7.73
C ASN A 69 -0.99 1.65 8.61
N PRO A 70 -1.27 2.96 8.73
CA PRO A 70 -0.53 3.82 9.62
C PRO A 70 -0.64 3.29 11.05
N ASN A 71 0.50 3.20 11.73
CA ASN A 71 0.53 2.82 13.13
C ASN A 71 -0.12 3.95 13.96
N PRO A 72 -1.20 3.68 14.70
CA PRO A 72 -1.93 4.70 15.46
C PRO A 72 -1.07 5.38 16.53
N PHE A 73 -0.02 4.72 17.02
CA PHE A 73 0.92 5.26 17.99
C PHE A 73 2.00 6.17 17.37
N LEU A 74 2.20 6.10 16.05
CA LEU A 74 3.21 6.89 15.34
C LEU A 74 2.63 8.11 14.61
N VAL A 75 1.30 8.29 14.57
CA VAL A 75 0.64 9.41 13.86
C VAL A 75 1.10 10.76 14.40
N GLY A 76 1.30 10.88 15.72
CA GLY A 76 1.86 12.08 16.35
C GLY A 76 3.35 12.25 16.11
N ALA A 77 4.12 11.17 16.26
CA ALA A 77 5.58 11.18 16.13
C ALA A 77 6.07 11.59 14.73
N ALA A 78 5.40 11.13 13.66
CA ALA A 78 5.74 11.51 12.29
C ALA A 78 5.46 13.00 12.00
N ARG A 79 4.42 13.57 12.60
CA ARG A 79 4.11 15.01 12.49
C ARG A 79 5.12 15.86 13.28
N GLU A 80 5.54 15.38 14.45
CA GLU A 80 6.57 16.01 15.26
C GLU A 80 7.92 16.01 14.53
N LEU A 81 8.35 14.86 13.99
CA LEU A 81 9.57 14.73 13.19
C LEU A 81 9.58 15.64 11.96
N ARG A 82 8.44 15.83 11.28
CA ARG A 82 8.34 16.79 10.17
C ARG A 82 8.45 18.25 10.62
N ARG A 83 8.05 18.58 11.85
CA ARG A 83 8.16 19.94 12.41
C ARG A 83 9.58 20.24 12.92
N THR A 84 10.25 19.25 13.47
CA THR A 84 11.60 19.38 14.04
C THR A 84 12.71 19.02 13.07
N ALA A 85 12.38 18.50 11.88
CA ALA A 85 13.35 18.26 10.82
C ALA A 85 14.13 19.56 10.53
N PRO A 86 15.45 19.59 10.74
CA PRO A 86 16.23 20.78 10.50
C PRO A 86 16.15 21.14 9.01
N LEU A 87 15.98 22.42 8.68
CA LEU A 87 15.98 22.93 7.30
C LEU A 87 17.33 22.77 6.58
N VAL A 88 18.26 21.98 7.15
CA VAL A 88 19.58 21.72 6.62
C VAL A 88 19.42 21.01 5.27
N GLY A 89 19.52 21.77 4.19
CA GLY A 89 19.39 21.30 2.81
C GLY A 89 18.24 21.91 2.00
N LEU A 90 17.37 22.73 2.60
CA LEU A 90 16.38 23.48 1.80
C LEU A 90 17.06 24.68 1.12
N PRO A 91 16.91 24.85 -0.20
CA PRO A 91 17.47 26.00 -0.89
C PRO A 91 16.84 27.27 -0.31
N PRO A 92 17.63 28.37 -0.18
CA PRO A 92 17.11 29.62 0.34
C PRO A 92 15.84 30.06 -0.40
N PRO A 93 14.89 30.75 0.26
CA PRO A 93 13.61 31.12 -0.35
C PRO A 93 13.73 32.04 -1.57
N TRP A 94 14.88 32.72 -1.75
CA TRP A 94 15.20 33.50 -2.95
C TRP A 94 15.67 32.65 -4.14
N PHE A 95 15.96 31.36 -3.95
CA PHE A 95 16.44 30.45 -4.99
C PHE A 95 15.31 29.80 -5.80
N VAL A 96 14.10 29.74 -5.24
CA VAL A 96 12.91 29.07 -5.86
C VAL A 96 12.00 30.08 -6.60
N ARG A 97 12.34 31.37 -6.58
CA ARG A 97 11.66 32.42 -7.37
C ARG A 97 12.52 32.80 -8.58
N ARG A 98 12.45 32.02 -9.65
CA ARG A 98 12.66 32.47 -11.04
C ARG A 98 11.58 31.87 -11.92
#